data_AF-A0A1V5L2C5-F1
#
_entry.id   AF-A0A1V5L2C5-F1
#
_cell.length_a   1.000
_cell.length_b   1.000
_cell.length_c   1.000
_cell.angle_alpha   90.00
_cell.angle_beta   90.00
_cell.angle_gamma   90.00
#
_symmetry.space_group_name_H-M   'P 1'
#
loop_
_entity.id
_entity.type
_entity.pdbx_description
1 polymer ?
#
loop_
_entity_poly.entity_id
_entity_poly.type
_entity_poly.pdbx_seq_one_letter_code
_entity_poly.pdbx_strand_id
1 'polypeptide(L)'
;MTPDALEKALERNDEETQRVREALLARMGDVSVFMRELKQRFSIWYNHQNGNRGTLWMERFKSLVVEPSLQAMATVAAYIDLNAVRSKQVDDPADYRFCSYAAAMGGKSSAMEGYRLIYGGRSFADAIAAYRLCLFGKGAKPKGDLNKDRGVISEEKLSEVVRSGGKVEMTELLRRRVRYFSDGMAIGSKLFLKEIYEDHRECFPESRKARFARMKGSDWGELQVVRDLKVNVFR
;
A
#
# COMPACT_ATOMS: atom_id res chain seq x y z
N MET A 1 -14.07 -21.29 -23.29
CA MET A 1 -12.74 -21.24 -23.92
C MET A 1 -11.72 -20.93 -22.84
N THR A 2 -10.70 -21.77 -22.67
CA THR A 2 -9.60 -21.50 -21.72
C THR A 2 -8.70 -20.38 -22.25
N PRO A 3 -7.88 -19.71 -21.40
CA PRO A 3 -6.92 -18.71 -21.86
C PRO A 3 -6.01 -19.22 -22.98
N ASP A 4 -5.45 -20.43 -22.82
CA ASP A 4 -4.55 -21.05 -23.80
C ASP A 4 -5.26 -21.37 -25.13
N ALA A 5 -6.54 -21.77 -25.06
CA ALA A 5 -7.34 -22.03 -26.27
C ALA A 5 -7.70 -20.73 -26.99
N LEU A 6 -7.91 -19.63 -26.23
CA LEU A 6 -8.15 -18.31 -26.79
C LEU A 6 -6.87 -17.74 -27.42
N GLU A 7 -5.72 -17.92 -26.79
CA GLU A 7 -4.42 -17.50 -27.33
C GLU A 7 -4.12 -18.20 -28.67
N LYS A 8 -4.22 -19.53 -28.71
CA LYS A 8 -4.06 -20.31 -29.96
C LYS A 8 -5.07 -19.93 -31.04
N ALA A 9 -6.30 -19.60 -30.66
CA ALA A 9 -7.29 -19.10 -31.61
C ALA A 9 -6.85 -17.73 -32.16
N LEU A 10 -6.44 -16.80 -31.29
CA LEU A 10 -5.98 -15.45 -31.63
C LEU A 10 -4.74 -15.41 -32.54
N GLU A 11 -3.92 -16.46 -32.55
CA GLU A 11 -2.78 -16.63 -33.45
C GLU A 11 -3.17 -16.90 -34.91
N ARG A 12 -4.34 -17.50 -35.17
CA ARG A 12 -4.79 -17.87 -36.52
C ARG A 12 -5.07 -16.66 -37.41
N ASN A 13 -5.41 -15.54 -36.78
CA ASN A 13 -5.59 -14.23 -37.43
C ASN A 13 -6.60 -14.22 -38.60
N ASP A 14 -7.54 -15.17 -38.62
CA ASP A 14 -8.63 -15.24 -39.60
C ASP A 14 -9.80 -14.29 -39.26
N GLU A 15 -10.78 -14.16 -40.15
CA GLU A 15 -11.92 -13.24 -39.96
C GLU A 15 -12.70 -13.50 -38.67
N GLU A 16 -12.89 -14.77 -38.31
CA GLU A 16 -13.60 -15.16 -37.08
C GLU A 16 -12.80 -14.73 -35.84
N THR A 17 -11.50 -14.97 -35.87
CA THR A 17 -10.56 -14.61 -34.82
C THR A 17 -10.43 -13.09 -34.66
N GLN A 18 -10.46 -12.34 -35.76
CA GLN A 18 -10.47 -10.88 -35.72
C GLN A 18 -11.72 -10.32 -35.04
N ARG A 19 -12.90 -10.89 -35.35
CA ARG A 19 -14.14 -10.51 -34.65
C ARG A 19 -14.06 -10.80 -33.14
N VAL A 20 -13.43 -11.91 -32.74
CA VAL A 20 -13.19 -12.22 -31.32
C VAL A 20 -12.25 -11.19 -30.68
N ARG A 21 -11.17 -10.81 -31.38
CA ARG A 21 -10.22 -9.78 -30.92
C ARG A 21 -10.91 -8.44 -30.74
N GLU A 22 -11.66 -7.99 -31.73
CA GLU A 22 -12.43 -6.74 -31.66
C GLU A 22 -13.42 -6.74 -30.49
N ALA A 23 -14.15 -7.84 -30.29
CA ALA A 23 -15.05 -8.00 -29.16
C ALA A 23 -14.33 -7.94 -27.80
N LEU A 24 -13.10 -8.46 -27.70
CA LEU A 24 -12.29 -8.36 -26.48
C LEU A 24 -11.78 -6.94 -26.25
N LEU A 25 -11.27 -6.28 -27.29
CA LEU A 25 -10.76 -4.90 -27.22
C LEU A 25 -11.87 -3.92 -26.86
N ALA A 26 -13.07 -4.08 -27.42
CA ALA A 26 -14.24 -3.25 -27.11
C ALA A 26 -14.66 -3.30 -25.63
N ARG A 27 -14.20 -4.32 -24.89
CA ARG A 27 -14.49 -4.52 -23.47
C ARG A 27 -13.40 -3.97 -22.56
N MET A 28 -12.21 -3.66 -23.10
CA MET A 28 -11.10 -3.13 -22.31
C MET A 28 -11.42 -1.71 -21.84
N GLY A 29 -11.19 -1.44 -20.55
CA GLY A 29 -11.50 -0.15 -19.94
C GLY A 29 -12.95 -0.01 -19.45
N ASP A 30 -13.85 -0.93 -19.82
CA ASP A 30 -15.22 -0.96 -19.27
C ASP A 30 -15.22 -1.65 -17.89
N VAL A 31 -15.38 -0.84 -16.84
CA VAL A 31 -15.42 -1.29 -15.44
C VAL A 31 -16.57 -2.27 -15.18
N SER A 32 -17.71 -2.11 -15.84
CA SER A 32 -18.86 -3.01 -15.68
C SER A 32 -18.56 -4.39 -16.22
N VAL A 33 -17.93 -4.45 -17.39
CA VAL A 33 -17.50 -5.71 -18.00
C VAL A 33 -16.43 -6.39 -17.15
N PHE A 34 -15.42 -5.63 -16.70
CA PHE A 34 -14.39 -6.13 -15.78
C PHE A 34 -14.99 -6.71 -14.50
N MET A 35 -15.86 -5.96 -13.82
CA MET A 35 -16.47 -6.40 -12.57
C MET A 35 -17.37 -7.63 -12.75
N ARG A 36 -18.09 -7.73 -13.88
CA ARG A 36 -18.89 -8.92 -14.22
C ARG A 36 -18.01 -10.16 -14.35
N GLU A 37 -16.93 -10.07 -15.12
CA GLU A 37 -16.03 -11.21 -15.34
C GLU A 37 -15.29 -11.62 -14.08
N LEU A 38 -14.78 -10.65 -13.32
CA LEU A 38 -14.10 -10.90 -12.05
C LEU A 38 -15.02 -11.66 -11.10
N LYS A 39 -16.23 -11.13 -10.87
CA LYS A 39 -17.22 -11.75 -9.97
C LYS A 39 -17.61 -13.15 -10.44
N GLN A 40 -17.86 -13.33 -11.74
CA GLN A 40 -18.27 -14.62 -12.30
C GLN A 40 -17.17 -15.68 -12.16
N ARG A 41 -15.95 -15.37 -12.62
CA ARG A 41 -14.83 -16.31 -12.59
C ARG A 41 -14.45 -16.68 -11.16
N PHE A 42 -14.43 -15.68 -10.26
CA PHE A 42 -14.15 -15.93 -8.84
C PHE A 42 -15.23 -16.80 -8.18
N SER A 43 -16.53 -16.54 -8.44
CA SER A 43 -17.61 -17.39 -7.92
C SER A 43 -17.49 -18.83 -8.39
N ILE A 44 -17.23 -19.05 -9.68
CA ILE A 44 -17.08 -20.41 -10.24
C ILE A 44 -15.91 -21.12 -9.55
N TRP A 45 -14.75 -20.48 -9.50
CA TRP A 45 -13.57 -21.03 -8.86
C TRP A 45 -13.81 -21.31 -7.36
N TYR A 46 -14.28 -20.33 -6.60
CA TYR A 46 -14.47 -20.44 -5.16
C TYR A 46 -15.51 -21.51 -4.80
N ASN A 47 -16.63 -21.55 -5.52
CA ASN A 47 -17.67 -22.56 -5.30
C ASN A 47 -17.16 -23.97 -5.59
N HIS A 48 -16.41 -24.15 -6.69
CA HIS A 48 -15.82 -25.44 -7.02
C HIS A 48 -14.81 -25.89 -5.96
N GLN A 49 -13.95 -25.00 -5.48
CA GLN A 49 -12.95 -25.31 -4.45
C GLN A 49 -13.55 -25.64 -3.08
N ASN A 50 -14.71 -25.05 -2.73
CA ASN A 50 -15.32 -25.19 -1.41
C ASN A 50 -16.59 -26.07 -1.40
N GLY A 51 -16.98 -26.65 -2.54
CA GLY A 51 -18.23 -27.45 -2.65
C GLY A 51 -19.52 -26.63 -2.50
N ASN A 52 -19.46 -25.30 -2.60
CA ASN A 52 -20.62 -24.42 -2.46
C ASN A 52 -21.46 -24.39 -3.74
N ARG A 53 -22.74 -24.03 -3.61
CA ARG A 53 -23.65 -23.79 -4.74
C ARG A 53 -24.33 -22.42 -4.59
N GLY A 54 -24.63 -21.77 -5.71
CA GLY A 54 -25.36 -20.50 -5.73
C GLY A 54 -24.45 -19.25 -5.79
N THR A 55 -25.03 -18.09 -5.48
CA THR A 55 -24.40 -16.77 -5.63
C THR A 55 -23.46 -16.46 -4.47
N LEU A 56 -22.21 -16.09 -4.77
CA LEU A 56 -21.25 -15.63 -3.75
C LEU A 56 -21.41 -14.14 -3.40
N TRP A 57 -21.87 -13.33 -4.35
CA TRP A 57 -21.95 -11.88 -4.22
C TRP A 57 -23.39 -11.45 -3.96
N MET A 58 -23.62 -10.55 -3.00
CA MET A 58 -24.96 -10.09 -2.66
C MET A 58 -25.55 -9.10 -3.69
N GLU A 59 -24.76 -8.13 -4.15
CA GLU A 59 -25.25 -7.04 -5.03
C GLU A 59 -24.33 -6.77 -6.23
N ARG A 60 -24.85 -5.94 -7.16
CA ARG A 60 -24.04 -5.25 -8.18
C ARG A 60 -22.98 -4.36 -7.53
N PHE A 61 -21.91 -4.07 -8.25
CA PHE A 61 -20.91 -3.13 -7.76
C PHE A 61 -21.47 -1.70 -7.74
N LYS A 62 -21.00 -0.88 -6.80
CA LYS A 62 -21.27 0.56 -6.80
C LYS A 62 -20.10 1.25 -7.50
N SER A 63 -20.39 2.28 -8.29
CA SER A 63 -19.38 3.12 -8.95
C SER A 63 -19.63 4.56 -8.56
N LEU A 64 -18.59 5.23 -8.08
CA LEU A 64 -18.63 6.63 -7.66
C LEU A 64 -17.47 7.35 -8.33
N VAL A 65 -17.77 8.38 -9.13
CA VAL A 65 -16.75 9.27 -9.68
C VAL A 65 -16.26 10.17 -8.54
N VAL A 66 -14.94 10.24 -8.38
CA VAL A 66 -14.30 11.02 -7.33
C VAL A 66 -13.59 12.20 -7.98
N GLU A 67 -13.91 13.41 -7.54
CA GLU A 67 -13.20 14.62 -7.95
C GLU A 67 -11.71 14.51 -7.55
N PRO A 68 -10.76 14.92 -8.40
CA PRO A 68 -9.34 14.94 -8.05
C PRO A 68 -8.98 16.11 -7.09
N SER A 69 -9.81 16.35 -6.09
CA SER A 69 -9.56 17.31 -5.00
C SER A 69 -9.01 16.59 -3.77
N LEU A 70 -8.17 17.28 -3.00
CA LEU A 70 -7.58 16.75 -1.77
C LEU A 70 -8.67 16.18 -0.83
N GLN A 71 -9.74 16.95 -0.63
CA GLN A 71 -10.81 16.57 0.30
C GLN A 71 -11.56 15.31 -0.15
N ALA A 72 -11.91 15.21 -1.44
CA ALA A 72 -12.61 14.06 -1.98
C ALA A 72 -11.73 12.80 -1.92
N MET A 73 -10.50 12.88 -2.45
CA MET A 73 -9.59 11.74 -2.49
C MET A 73 -9.17 11.26 -1.08
N ALA A 74 -8.80 12.18 -0.18
CA ALA A 74 -8.42 11.81 1.18
C ALA A 74 -9.59 11.20 1.96
N THR A 75 -10.83 11.67 1.72
CA THR A 75 -12.02 11.10 2.35
C THR A 75 -12.31 9.69 1.85
N VAL A 76 -12.19 9.43 0.53
CA VAL A 76 -12.37 8.08 -0.04
C VAL A 76 -11.28 7.14 0.44
N ALA A 77 -10.02 7.57 0.47
CA ALA A 77 -8.91 6.77 1.01
C ALA A 77 -9.16 6.42 2.48
N ALA A 78 -9.48 7.41 3.32
CA ALA A 78 -9.78 7.19 4.74
C ALA A 78 -11.01 6.29 4.95
N TYR A 79 -12.00 6.35 4.05
CA TYR A 79 -13.14 5.43 4.10
C TYR A 79 -12.67 3.98 3.95
N ILE A 80 -11.83 3.71 2.96
CA ILE A 80 -11.30 2.37 2.68
C ILE A 80 -10.39 1.89 3.81
N ASP A 81 -9.42 2.70 4.21
CA ASP A 81 -8.41 2.32 5.19
C ASP A 81 -9.00 2.12 6.60
N LEU A 82 -10.10 2.78 6.94
CA LEU A 82 -10.80 2.60 8.24
C LEU A 82 -11.81 1.44 8.26
N ASN A 83 -12.10 0.78 7.13
CA ASN A 83 -13.14 -0.26 7.11
C ASN A 83 -12.83 -1.42 8.07
N ALA A 84 -11.58 -1.88 8.10
CA ALA A 84 -11.16 -2.96 8.97
C ALA A 84 -11.30 -2.58 10.46
N VAL A 85 -10.92 -1.35 10.82
CA VAL A 85 -11.11 -0.79 12.16
C VAL A 85 -12.59 -0.74 12.54
N ARG A 86 -13.43 -0.17 11.69
CA ARG A 86 -14.88 -0.05 11.94
C ARG A 86 -15.56 -1.40 12.13
N SER A 87 -15.08 -2.41 11.41
CA SER A 87 -15.56 -3.79 11.53
C SER A 87 -14.94 -4.59 12.69
N LYS A 88 -14.10 -3.98 13.53
CA LYS A 88 -13.35 -4.61 14.64
C LYS A 88 -12.42 -5.76 14.22
N GLN A 89 -11.91 -5.71 12.99
CA GLN A 89 -10.90 -6.69 12.56
C GLN A 89 -9.50 -6.34 13.09
N VAL A 90 -9.23 -5.05 13.27
CA VAL A 90 -7.97 -4.50 13.78
C VAL A 90 -8.24 -3.23 14.58
N ASP A 91 -7.32 -2.86 15.47
CA ASP A 91 -7.41 -1.60 16.22
C ASP A 91 -6.68 -0.44 15.52
N ASP A 92 -5.69 -0.76 14.69
CA ASP A 92 -4.92 0.19 13.88
C ASP A 92 -5.07 -0.16 12.39
N PRO A 93 -5.38 0.80 11.49
CA PRO A 93 -5.48 0.53 10.06
C PRO A 93 -4.18 -0.01 9.46
N ALA A 94 -3.02 0.25 10.07
CA ALA A 94 -1.74 -0.30 9.62
C ALA A 94 -1.65 -1.83 9.80
N ASP A 95 -2.50 -2.42 10.64
CA ASP A 95 -2.48 -3.86 10.93
C ASP A 95 -3.36 -4.66 9.96
N TYR A 96 -4.14 -3.98 9.11
CA TYR A 96 -4.93 -4.63 8.08
C TYR A 96 -4.17 -4.70 6.74
N ARG A 97 -3.57 -5.86 6.47
CA ARG A 97 -2.73 -6.10 5.27
C ARG A 97 -3.37 -5.73 3.92
N PHE A 98 -4.70 -5.74 3.83
CA PHE A 98 -5.44 -5.51 2.57
C PHE A 98 -5.90 -4.06 2.36
N CYS A 99 -5.35 -3.08 3.09
CA CYS A 99 -5.57 -1.65 2.81
C CYS A 99 -4.32 -0.96 2.23
N SER A 100 -4.54 0.19 1.57
CA SER A 100 -3.48 1.01 1.00
C SER A 100 -2.57 1.60 2.07
N TYR A 101 -3.12 1.92 3.24
CA TYR A 101 -2.37 2.52 4.32
C TYR A 101 -1.32 1.55 4.86
N ALA A 102 -1.72 0.33 5.24
CA ALA A 102 -0.78 -0.73 5.66
C ALA A 102 0.27 -1.01 4.58
N ALA A 103 -0.14 -1.04 3.30
CA ALA A 103 0.79 -1.24 2.20
C ALA A 103 1.81 -0.09 2.05
N ALA A 104 1.40 1.17 2.21
CA ALA A 104 2.29 2.32 2.16
C ALA A 104 3.23 2.37 3.37
N MET A 105 2.73 2.05 4.56
CA MET A 105 3.54 1.90 5.78
C MET A 105 4.55 0.75 5.66
N GLY A 106 4.18 -0.33 4.97
CA GLY A 106 5.07 -1.41 4.54
C GLY A 106 5.89 -1.08 3.29
N GLY A 107 5.99 0.17 2.87
CA GLY A 107 6.91 0.62 1.82
C GLY A 107 6.56 0.20 0.39
N LYS A 108 5.31 -0.18 0.10
CA LYS A 108 4.86 -0.47 -1.28
C LYS A 108 4.85 0.81 -2.10
N SER A 109 5.78 0.93 -3.03
CA SER A 109 5.97 2.12 -3.89
C SER A 109 4.68 2.66 -4.52
N SER A 110 3.80 1.80 -5.05
CA SER A 110 2.55 2.26 -5.68
C SER A 110 1.56 2.88 -4.68
N ALA A 111 1.52 2.39 -3.45
CA ALA A 111 0.66 2.93 -2.40
C ALA A 111 1.24 4.25 -1.85
N MET A 112 2.56 4.30 -1.66
CA MET A 112 3.27 5.53 -1.29
C MET A 112 3.01 6.64 -2.31
N GLU A 113 3.08 6.33 -3.62
CA GLU A 113 2.81 7.29 -4.67
C GLU A 113 1.35 7.76 -4.68
N GLY A 114 0.39 6.86 -4.42
CA GLY A 114 -1.01 7.22 -4.27
C GLY A 114 -1.23 8.34 -3.23
N TYR A 115 -0.65 8.20 -2.03
CA TYR A 115 -0.75 9.25 -1.01
C TYR A 115 -0.01 10.54 -1.39
N ARG A 116 1.14 10.45 -2.05
CA ARG A 116 1.82 11.65 -2.56
C ARG A 116 0.94 12.41 -3.54
N LEU A 117 0.29 11.73 -4.48
CA LEU A 117 -0.63 12.33 -5.45
C LEU A 117 -1.82 13.02 -4.76
N ILE A 118 -2.44 12.36 -3.77
CA ILE A 118 -3.54 12.95 -2.99
C ILE A 118 -3.14 14.29 -2.37
N TYR A 119 -1.91 14.38 -1.86
CA TYR A 119 -1.37 15.55 -1.17
C TYR A 119 -0.50 16.46 -2.07
N GLY A 120 -0.77 16.48 -3.37
CA GLY A 120 -0.16 17.45 -4.31
C GLY A 120 1.30 17.17 -4.65
N GLY A 121 1.72 15.90 -4.68
CA GLY A 121 3.05 15.47 -5.10
C GLY A 121 4.16 15.68 -4.06
N ARG A 122 3.81 16.00 -2.82
CA ARG A 122 4.75 16.19 -1.70
C ARG A 122 5.63 14.96 -1.45
N SER A 123 6.64 15.13 -0.60
CA SER A 123 7.41 13.98 -0.11
C SER A 123 6.47 12.97 0.56
N PHE A 124 6.80 11.68 0.49
CA PHE A 124 5.97 10.67 1.14
C PHE A 124 5.83 10.92 2.65
N ALA A 125 6.89 11.39 3.31
CA ALA A 125 6.88 11.70 4.73
C ALA A 125 5.86 12.80 5.07
N ASP A 126 5.80 13.88 4.27
CA ASP A 126 4.85 14.97 4.49
C ASP A 126 3.41 14.54 4.14
N ALA A 127 3.25 13.81 3.04
CA ALA A 127 1.95 13.31 2.59
C ALA A 127 1.34 12.35 3.61
N ILE A 128 2.13 11.37 4.10
CA ILE A 128 1.63 10.39 5.07
C ILE A 128 1.37 11.03 6.44
N ALA A 129 2.14 12.04 6.84
CA ALA A 129 1.90 12.76 8.08
C ALA A 129 0.56 13.53 8.04
N ALA A 130 0.33 14.29 6.97
CA ALA A 130 -0.94 14.98 6.77
C ALA A 130 -2.12 14.00 6.64
N TYR A 131 -1.90 12.87 5.98
CA TYR A 131 -2.90 11.81 5.87
C TYR A 131 -3.22 11.17 7.21
N ARG A 132 -2.23 10.88 8.05
CA ARG A 132 -2.43 10.30 9.38
C ARG A 132 -3.29 11.19 10.28
N LEU A 133 -3.08 12.51 10.27
CA LEU A 133 -3.95 13.44 11.00
C LEU A 133 -5.41 13.32 10.53
N CYS A 134 -5.64 13.22 9.21
CA CYS A 134 -6.97 13.03 8.65
C CYS A 134 -7.58 11.67 9.01
N LEU A 135 -6.80 10.59 8.85
CA LEU A 135 -7.22 9.20 9.03
C LEU A 135 -7.59 8.93 10.48
N PHE A 136 -6.70 9.26 11.43
CA PHE A 136 -6.92 9.02 12.85
C PHE A 136 -8.01 9.95 13.40
N GLY A 137 -8.06 11.21 12.95
CA GLY A 137 -9.15 12.13 13.32
C GLY A 137 -10.53 11.65 12.86
N LYS A 138 -10.65 11.13 11.63
CA LYS A 138 -11.89 10.52 11.13
C LYS A 138 -12.20 9.16 11.76
N GLY A 139 -11.17 8.44 12.21
CA GLY A 139 -11.28 7.11 12.80
C GLY A 139 -11.72 7.11 14.26
N ALA A 140 -11.48 8.20 14.99
CA ALA A 140 -11.86 8.33 16.41
C ALA A 140 -13.35 8.55 16.64
N LYS A 141 -14.12 8.84 15.58
CA LYS A 141 -15.58 8.97 15.63
C LYS A 141 -16.25 7.85 14.84
N PRO A 142 -17.36 7.28 15.33
CA PRO A 142 -18.18 6.37 14.54
C PRO A 142 -18.71 7.11 13.31
N LYS A 143 -18.82 6.42 12.16
CA LYS A 143 -19.27 7.01 10.89
C LYS A 143 -20.79 7.29 10.91
N GLY A 144 -21.53 6.64 11.82
CA GLY A 144 -22.92 6.98 12.16
C GLY A 144 -23.57 5.95 13.07
N ASP A 145 -24.04 4.84 12.50
CA ASP A 145 -24.82 3.82 13.20
C ASP A 145 -23.92 2.95 14.10
N LEU A 146 -24.12 3.10 15.42
CA LEU A 146 -23.41 2.36 16.47
C LEU A 146 -23.50 0.84 16.31
N ASN A 147 -24.51 0.32 15.60
CA ASN A 147 -24.66 -1.12 15.37
C ASN A 147 -23.73 -1.66 14.28
N LYS A 148 -23.32 -0.80 13.32
CA LYS A 148 -22.49 -1.16 12.15
C LYS A 148 -21.04 -0.70 12.28
N ASP A 149 -20.81 0.47 12.87
CA ASP A 149 -19.47 1.00 13.14
C ASP A 149 -19.09 0.68 14.58
N ARG A 150 -18.73 -0.58 14.80
CA ARG A 150 -18.47 -1.07 16.17
C ARG A 150 -17.09 -0.63 16.67
N GLY A 151 -16.11 -0.48 15.77
CA GLY A 151 -14.75 -0.08 16.11
C GLY A 151 -14.45 1.37 15.79
N VAL A 152 -13.60 1.98 16.62
CA VAL A 152 -13.06 3.32 16.46
C VAL A 152 -11.59 3.30 16.84
N ILE A 153 -10.84 4.29 16.36
CA ILE A 153 -9.49 4.56 16.83
C ILE A 153 -9.58 5.11 18.25
N SER A 154 -8.74 4.61 19.16
CA SER A 154 -8.72 5.08 20.55
C SER A 154 -8.28 6.54 20.67
N GLU A 155 -8.76 7.24 21.70
CA GLU A 155 -8.38 8.63 21.95
C GLU A 155 -6.89 8.78 22.25
N GLU A 156 -6.29 7.78 22.91
CA GLU A 156 -4.86 7.73 23.20
C GLU A 156 -4.05 7.71 21.89
N LYS A 157 -4.44 6.83 20.96
CA LYS A 157 -3.78 6.69 19.67
C LYS A 157 -3.96 7.94 18.81
N LEU A 158 -5.15 8.55 18.80
CA LEU A 158 -5.36 9.84 18.14
C LEU A 158 -4.45 10.91 18.75
N SER A 159 -4.38 10.99 20.07
CA SER A 159 -3.57 11.98 20.79
C SER A 159 -2.08 11.83 20.48
N GLU A 160 -1.58 10.60 20.35
CA GLU A 160 -0.21 10.32 19.92
C GLU A 160 0.08 10.81 18.49
N VAL A 161 -0.85 10.56 17.56
CA VAL A 161 -0.72 11.01 16.17
C VAL A 161 -0.79 12.53 16.08
N VAL A 162 -1.63 13.19 16.88
CA VAL A 162 -1.69 14.66 16.94
C VAL A 162 -0.39 15.23 17.51
N ARG A 163 0.15 14.65 18.59
CA ARG A 163 1.38 15.11 19.25
C ARG A 163 2.61 15.02 18.34
N SER A 164 2.69 13.96 17.53
CA SER A 164 3.76 13.76 16.53
C SER A 164 3.55 14.59 15.25
N GLY A 165 2.46 15.36 15.14
CA GLY A 165 2.10 16.08 13.91
C GLY A 165 1.81 15.13 12.73
N GLY A 166 1.34 13.93 13.03
CA GLY A 166 1.08 12.87 12.05
C GLY A 166 2.31 12.08 11.64
N LYS A 167 3.52 12.48 12.05
CA LYS A 167 4.76 11.78 11.69
C LYS A 167 4.71 10.32 12.17
N VAL A 168 5.41 9.47 11.44
CA VAL A 168 5.53 8.06 11.81
C VAL A 168 6.71 7.94 12.78
N GLU A 169 6.39 7.62 14.02
CA GLU A 169 7.38 7.38 15.06
C GLU A 169 8.29 6.20 14.70
N MET A 170 9.53 6.28 15.19
CA MET A 170 10.51 5.23 14.95
C MET A 170 10.02 3.86 15.43
N THR A 171 9.45 3.84 16.64
CA THR A 171 8.92 2.65 17.28
C THR A 171 7.83 1.96 16.45
N GLU A 172 7.04 2.73 15.68
CA GLU A 172 6.01 2.20 14.80
C GLU A 172 6.62 1.59 13.53
N LEU A 173 7.68 2.18 12.98
CA LEU A 173 8.41 1.62 11.85
C LEU A 173 9.24 0.40 12.19
N LEU A 174 9.82 0.33 13.40
CA LEU A 174 10.58 -0.83 13.86
C LEU A 174 9.73 -2.10 13.99
N ARG A 175 8.40 -1.95 14.13
CA ARG A 175 7.44 -3.07 14.07
C ARG A 175 7.17 -3.55 12.64
N ARG A 176 7.62 -2.80 11.63
CA ARG A 176 7.56 -3.18 10.20
C ARG A 176 8.93 -3.69 9.76
N ARG A 177 9.02 -4.35 8.60
CA ARG A 177 10.31 -4.87 8.14
C ARG A 177 11.17 -3.72 7.61
N VAL A 178 12.12 -3.26 8.41
CA VAL A 178 13.07 -2.20 8.05
C VAL A 178 14.24 -2.81 7.26
N ARG A 179 14.32 -2.55 5.95
CA ARG A 179 15.38 -3.14 5.11
C ARG A 179 16.76 -2.62 5.42
N TYR A 180 16.92 -1.50 6.11
CA TYR A 180 18.24 -1.07 6.57
C TYR A 180 18.89 -2.09 7.51
N PHE A 181 18.11 -2.85 8.30
CA PHE A 181 18.65 -3.87 9.20
C PHE A 181 19.02 -5.18 8.50
N SER A 182 18.53 -5.42 7.28
CA SER A 182 18.88 -6.61 6.49
C SER A 182 19.85 -6.31 5.34
N ASP A 183 19.66 -5.17 4.67
CA ASP A 183 20.29 -4.85 3.39
C ASP A 183 21.23 -3.64 3.49
N GLY A 184 21.28 -2.97 4.65
CA GLY A 184 22.12 -1.79 4.91
C GLY A 184 23.61 -2.09 5.04
N MET A 185 23.98 -3.38 5.13
CA MET A 185 25.34 -3.92 5.33
C MET A 185 25.93 -3.63 6.72
N ALA A 186 26.00 -2.37 7.13
CA ALA A 186 26.33 -1.96 8.49
C ALA A 186 25.56 -0.69 8.85
N ILE A 187 25.23 -0.53 10.13
CA ILE A 187 24.45 0.59 10.68
C ILE A 187 25.16 1.17 11.90
N GLY A 188 25.19 2.50 12.01
CA GLY A 188 25.78 3.18 13.17
C GLY A 188 26.08 4.65 12.90
N SER A 189 26.87 5.26 13.78
CA SER A 189 27.33 6.63 13.60
C SER A 189 28.28 6.73 12.40
N LYS A 190 28.43 7.94 11.85
CA LYS A 190 29.38 8.18 10.74
C LYS A 190 30.81 7.74 11.07
N LEU A 191 31.26 7.94 12.31
CA LEU A 191 32.60 7.56 12.75
C LEU A 191 32.77 6.04 12.77
N PHE A 192 31.83 5.33 13.40
CA PHE A 192 31.83 3.87 13.45
C PHE A 192 31.82 3.22 12.06
N LEU A 193 31.00 3.74 11.14
CA LEU A 193 30.97 3.22 9.77
C LEU A 193 32.24 3.53 8.98
N LYS A 194 32.92 4.63 9.33
CA LYS A 194 34.22 4.98 8.74
C LYS A 194 35.29 4.00 9.19
N GLU A 195 35.35 3.68 10.48
CA GLU A 195 36.23 2.65 11.03
C GLU A 195 35.99 1.30 10.34
N ILE A 196 34.74 0.83 10.25
CA ILE A 196 34.42 -0.42 9.53
C ILE A 196 34.88 -0.39 8.06
N TYR A 197 34.73 0.75 7.38
CA TYR A 197 35.16 0.88 5.98
C TYR A 197 36.69 0.84 5.83
N GLU A 198 37.41 1.42 6.78
CA GLU A 198 38.88 1.47 6.79
C GLU A 198 39.47 0.11 7.19
N ASP A 199 38.94 -0.52 8.25
CA ASP A 199 39.40 -1.81 8.78
C ASP A 199 39.17 -2.98 7.82
N HIS A 200 38.15 -2.88 6.96
CA HIS A 200 37.76 -3.93 6.01
C HIS A 200 37.81 -3.43 4.56
N ARG A 201 38.77 -2.56 4.22
CA ARG A 201 38.83 -1.89 2.91
C ARG A 201 38.81 -2.88 1.74
N GLU A 202 39.44 -4.05 1.89
CA GLU A 202 39.50 -5.14 0.92
C GLU A 202 38.12 -5.75 0.60
N CYS A 203 37.15 -5.65 1.51
CA CYS A 203 35.78 -6.12 1.30
C CYS A 203 34.94 -5.16 0.43
N PHE A 204 35.46 -3.98 0.08
CA PHE A 204 34.76 -2.97 -0.72
C PHE A 204 35.37 -2.82 -2.12
N PRO A 205 34.55 -2.60 -3.17
CA PRO A 205 35.06 -2.27 -4.50
C PRO A 205 36.02 -1.07 -4.47
N GLU A 206 37.05 -1.06 -5.32
CA GLU A 206 37.99 0.07 -5.41
C GLU A 206 37.29 1.40 -5.70
N SER A 207 36.22 1.36 -6.50
CA SER A 207 35.38 2.52 -6.84
C SER A 207 34.54 3.06 -5.67
N ARG A 208 34.40 2.30 -4.58
CA ARG A 208 33.55 2.67 -3.44
C ARG A 208 34.27 3.68 -2.55
N LYS A 209 33.66 4.86 -2.37
CA LYS A 209 34.11 5.90 -1.42
C LYS A 209 33.48 5.69 -0.03
N ALA A 210 34.15 6.20 1.02
CA ALA A 210 33.66 6.27 2.40
C ALA A 210 32.47 7.26 2.55
N ARG A 211 31.35 6.92 1.92
CA ARG A 211 30.09 7.66 1.98
C ARG A 211 29.02 6.75 2.55
N PHE A 212 28.37 7.24 3.60
CA PHE A 212 27.30 6.56 4.32
C PHE A 212 26.00 7.36 4.15
N ALA A 213 24.89 6.65 4.00
CA ALA A 213 23.60 7.25 3.74
C ALA A 213 22.81 7.42 5.04
N ARG A 214 22.14 8.57 5.19
CA ARG A 214 21.13 8.74 6.24
C ARG A 214 19.93 7.84 5.94
N MET A 215 19.42 7.21 6.99
CA MET A 215 18.23 6.38 6.89
C MET A 215 17.00 7.26 6.64
N LYS A 216 16.13 6.81 5.74
CA LYS A 216 14.92 7.54 5.31
C LYS A 216 13.67 6.96 5.99
N GLY A 217 12.62 7.77 6.09
CA GLY A 217 11.27 7.33 6.47
C GLY A 217 10.85 7.62 7.91
N SER A 218 11.77 7.98 8.80
CA SER A 218 11.49 8.58 10.10
C SER A 218 12.75 9.30 10.61
N ASP A 219 12.69 9.83 11.81
CA ASP A 219 13.83 10.43 12.50
C ASP A 219 14.70 9.32 13.12
N TRP A 220 15.73 8.90 12.38
CA TRP A 220 16.73 7.92 12.83
C TRP A 220 17.88 8.57 13.62
N GLY A 221 17.77 9.86 13.97
CA GLY A 221 18.84 10.62 14.58
C GLY A 221 20.09 10.63 13.70
N GLU A 222 21.24 10.31 14.29
CA GLU A 222 22.54 10.28 13.60
C GLU A 222 22.87 8.92 12.94
N LEU A 223 21.93 7.96 12.95
CA LEU A 223 22.17 6.65 12.35
C LEU A 223 22.30 6.74 10.83
N GLN A 224 23.35 6.10 10.33
CA GLN A 224 23.65 5.95 8.92
C GLN A 224 23.82 4.48 8.58
N VAL A 225 23.78 4.19 7.28
CA VAL A 225 24.08 2.87 6.73
C VAL A 225 25.12 2.96 5.64
N VAL A 226 25.87 1.87 5.45
CA VAL A 226 26.83 1.82 4.34
C VAL A 226 26.12 1.76 3.00
N ARG A 227 25.06 0.96 2.86
CA ARG A 227 24.33 0.85 1.60
C ARG A 227 23.15 1.82 1.54
N ASP A 228 23.22 2.81 0.65
CA ASP A 228 22.07 3.67 0.33
C ASP A 228 20.97 2.84 -0.37
N LEU A 229 19.91 2.54 0.37
CA LEU A 229 18.74 1.85 -0.17
C LEU A 229 17.90 2.87 -0.97
N LYS A 230 18.00 2.79 -2.30
CA LYS A 230 17.35 3.73 -3.23
C LYS A 230 15.83 3.53 -3.40
N VAL A 231 15.29 2.37 -3.03
CA VAL A 231 13.88 2.00 -3.25
C VAL A 231 13.37 1.01 -2.18
N ASN A 232 12.09 1.15 -1.82
CA ASN A 232 11.35 0.28 -0.88
C ASN A 232 12.10 0.06 0.43
N VAL A 233 12.14 1.07 1.32
CA VAL A 233 12.86 1.02 2.60
C VAL A 233 12.16 0.14 3.63
N PHE A 234 10.83 0.07 3.57
CA PHE A 234 9.99 -0.74 4.43
C PHE A 234 9.38 -1.89 3.62
N ARG A 235 9.08 -3.02 4.28
CA ARG A 235 8.38 -4.19 3.73
C ARG A 235 7.34 -4.73 4.71
#